data_AF-A0A8T5N9R9-F1
#
_entry.id   AF-A0A8T5N9R9-F1
#
_cell.length_a   1.000
_cell.length_b   1.000
_cell.length_c   1.000
_cell.angle_alpha   90.00
_cell.angle_beta   90.00
_cell.angle_gamma   90.00
#
_symmetry.space_group_name_H-M   'P 1'
#
loop_
_entity.id
_entity.type
_entity.pdbx_description
1 polymer ?
#
loop_
_entity_poly.entity_id
_entity_poly.type
_entity_poly.pdbx_seq_one_letter_code
_entity_poly.pdbx_strand_id
1 'polypeptide(L)'
;MDEILKNLLIVEPNIAAKTVVLRRQGYKINSHGTIGVIAAGTADISVAEEAAVAAEVMGCKVIKGYDVGVAGIHRLFSPLSHMVEAGVSAIVVAAGMDGALPSVVSGLVDVPIIGVPTSIGYGFGKDGIGAGVFAAMIVKKR
;
A
#
# COMPACT_ATOMS: atom_id res chain seq x y z
N MET A 1 14.83 7.68 -32.23
CA MET A 1 14.10 6.73 -31.37
C MET A 1 13.60 7.41 -30.10
N ASP A 2 14.44 8.21 -29.42
CA ASP A 2 14.09 8.87 -28.15
C ASP A 2 12.94 9.88 -28.22
N GLU A 3 12.82 10.68 -29.28
CA GLU A 3 11.71 11.65 -29.42
C GLU A 3 10.35 10.99 -29.65
N ILE A 4 10.32 9.83 -30.33
CA ILE A 4 9.08 9.09 -30.60
C ILE A 4 8.53 8.51 -29.30
N LEU A 5 9.41 7.96 -28.44
CA LEU A 5 9.01 7.44 -27.13
C LEU A 5 8.52 8.53 -26.18
N LYS A 6 9.16 9.72 -26.19
CA LYS A 6 8.71 10.89 -25.38
C LYS A 6 7.32 11.38 -25.75
N ASN A 7 6.93 11.28 -27.03
CA ASN A 7 5.61 11.68 -27.50
C ASN A 7 4.54 10.59 -27.30
N LEU A 8 4.94 9.35 -27.00
CA LEU A 8 4.03 8.22 -26.80
C LEU A 8 3.80 7.88 -25.32
N LEU A 9 4.66 8.36 -24.42
CA LEU A 9 4.67 7.98 -23.00
C LEU A 9 4.52 9.20 -22.09
N ILE A 10 3.73 9.05 -21.03
CA ILE A 10 3.61 9.91 -19.87
C ILE A 10 4.50 9.29 -18.78
N VAL A 11 5.34 10.11 -18.16
CA VAL A 11 6.28 9.71 -17.11
C VAL A 11 5.93 10.47 -15.84
N GLU A 12 5.54 9.75 -14.80
CA GLU A 12 5.11 10.31 -13.51
C GLU A 12 6.03 9.78 -12.40
N PRO A 13 7.02 10.58 -11.93
CA PRO A 13 7.87 10.18 -10.82
C PRO A 13 7.14 10.34 -9.48
N ASN A 14 7.23 9.33 -8.61
CA ASN A 14 6.81 9.40 -7.21
C ASN A 14 8.05 9.30 -6.30
N ILE A 15 8.45 10.43 -5.74
CA ILE A 15 9.62 10.55 -4.87
C ILE A 15 9.41 9.80 -3.54
N ALA A 16 8.19 9.83 -2.99
CA ALA A 16 7.86 9.20 -1.72
C ALA A 16 7.95 7.67 -1.82
N ALA A 17 7.48 7.11 -2.94
CA ALA A 17 7.60 5.69 -3.26
C ALA A 17 8.95 5.30 -3.88
N LYS A 18 9.80 6.27 -4.28
CA LYS A 18 10.97 6.02 -5.15
C LYS A 18 10.62 5.24 -6.43
N THR A 19 9.44 5.46 -6.98
CA THR A 19 8.94 4.79 -8.20
C THR A 19 8.76 5.77 -9.35
N VAL A 20 8.67 5.22 -10.56
CA VAL A 20 8.29 5.96 -11.77
C VAL A 20 7.20 5.18 -12.48
N VAL A 21 6.08 5.84 -12.76
CA VAL A 21 4.99 5.29 -13.58
C VAL A 21 5.23 5.68 -15.02
N LEU A 22 5.20 4.69 -15.91
CA LEU A 22 5.23 4.89 -17.36
C LEU A 22 3.86 4.52 -17.93
N ARG A 23 3.20 5.46 -18.59
CA ARG A 23 1.88 5.24 -19.19
C ARG A 23 1.87 5.64 -20.64
N ARG A 24 1.28 4.82 -21.51
CA ARG A 24 1.09 5.21 -22.91
C ARG A 24 0.05 6.33 -23.01
N GLN A 25 0.35 7.38 -23.80
CA GLN A 25 -0.62 8.43 -24.09
C GLN A 25 -1.91 7.83 -24.68
N GLY A 26 -3.06 8.28 -24.16
CA GLY A 26 -4.36 7.78 -24.57
C GLY A 26 -4.75 6.40 -24.01
N TYR A 27 -3.90 5.77 -23.19
CA TYR A 27 -4.28 4.52 -22.49
C TYR A 27 -5.36 4.82 -21.44
N LYS A 28 -6.55 4.25 -21.65
CA LYS A 28 -7.65 4.34 -20.70
C LYS A 28 -7.58 3.16 -19.74
N ILE A 29 -7.48 3.49 -18.46
CA ILE A 29 -7.56 2.50 -17.38
C ILE A 29 -9.04 2.35 -17.01
N ASN A 30 -9.53 1.12 -16.91
CA ASN A 30 -10.87 0.88 -16.40
C ASN A 30 -10.91 1.22 -14.91
N SER A 31 -11.93 1.94 -14.46
CA SER A 31 -12.07 2.22 -13.03
C SER A 31 -12.43 0.92 -12.31
N HIS A 32 -11.60 0.54 -11.35
CA HIS A 32 -11.86 -0.54 -10.41
C HIS A 32 -12.32 0.04 -9.06
N GLY A 33 -12.55 -0.83 -8.07
CA GLY A 33 -13.00 -0.45 -6.73
C GLY A 33 -12.01 0.44 -5.96
N THR A 34 -12.26 0.59 -4.66
CA THR A 34 -11.41 1.40 -3.77
C THR A 34 -10.51 0.50 -2.94
N ILE A 35 -9.23 0.83 -2.81
CA ILE A 35 -8.25 0.12 -1.97
C ILE A 35 -7.82 1.02 -0.82
N GLY A 36 -7.84 0.50 0.40
CA GLY A 36 -7.22 1.14 1.55
C GLY A 36 -5.73 0.84 1.60
N VAL A 37 -4.90 1.82 1.93
CA VAL A 37 -3.46 1.63 2.12
C VAL A 37 -3.04 2.25 3.44
N ILE A 38 -2.37 1.44 4.27
CA ILE A 38 -1.95 1.81 5.61
C ILE A 38 -0.44 1.65 5.77
N ALA A 39 0.22 2.64 6.38
CA ALA A 39 1.60 2.52 6.86
C ALA A 39 1.61 2.51 8.40
N ALA A 40 2.22 1.47 9.00
CA ALA A 40 2.29 1.34 10.45
C ALA A 40 3.18 2.41 11.08
N GLY A 41 4.34 2.72 10.49
CA GLY A 41 5.19 3.82 10.92
C GLY A 41 5.67 4.69 9.77
N THR A 42 6.32 5.81 10.10
CA THR A 42 6.90 6.74 9.12
C THR A 42 7.88 6.06 8.17
N ALA A 43 8.65 5.08 8.65
CA ALA A 43 9.56 4.33 7.80
C ALA A 43 8.78 3.57 6.71
N ASP A 44 7.61 3.02 7.03
CA ASP A 44 6.82 2.16 6.13
C ASP A 44 6.12 2.95 5.01
N ILE A 45 6.14 4.29 5.07
CA ILE A 45 5.43 5.16 4.13
C ILE A 45 5.89 4.93 2.69
N SER A 46 7.19 4.72 2.44
CA SER A 46 7.65 4.51 1.07
C SER A 46 7.06 3.24 0.45
N VAL A 47 7.02 2.15 1.23
CA VAL A 47 6.44 0.87 0.80
C VAL A 47 4.91 0.99 0.64
N ALA A 48 4.25 1.74 1.53
CA ALA A 48 2.82 2.02 1.39
C ALA A 48 2.52 2.85 0.12
N GLU A 49 3.33 3.87 -0.18
CA GLU A 49 3.20 4.68 -1.39
C GLU A 49 3.44 3.86 -2.66
N GLU A 50 4.37 2.89 -2.65
CA GLU A 50 4.53 1.94 -3.76
C GLU A 50 3.25 1.13 -4.01
N ALA A 51 2.63 0.61 -2.94
CA ALA A 51 1.37 -0.13 -3.04
C ALA A 51 0.21 0.77 -3.53
N ALA A 52 0.16 2.02 -3.10
CA ALA A 52 -0.82 3.00 -3.55
C ALA A 52 -0.69 3.28 -5.05
N VAL A 53 0.54 3.59 -5.51
CA VAL A 53 0.82 3.82 -6.93
C VAL A 53 0.46 2.59 -7.77
N ALA A 54 0.81 1.39 -7.31
CA ALA A 54 0.46 0.16 -8.01
C ALA A 54 -1.07 0.02 -8.18
N ALA A 55 -1.83 0.26 -7.11
CA ALA A 55 -3.30 0.22 -7.16
C ALA A 55 -3.90 1.30 -8.08
N GLU A 56 -3.36 2.52 -8.06
CA GLU A 56 -3.79 3.61 -8.94
C GLU A 56 -3.52 3.29 -10.42
N VAL A 57 -2.35 2.73 -10.73
CA VAL A 57 -1.99 2.28 -12.08
C VAL A 57 -2.89 1.14 -12.55
N MET A 58 -3.35 0.30 -11.63
CA MET A 58 -4.34 -0.75 -11.91
C MET A 58 -5.77 -0.21 -12.01
N GLY A 59 -6.02 1.08 -11.77
CA GLY A 59 -7.34 1.71 -11.93
C GLY A 59 -8.19 1.80 -10.69
N CYS A 60 -7.64 1.44 -9.53
CA CYS A 60 -8.34 1.58 -8.25
C CYS A 60 -8.25 3.02 -7.72
N LYS A 61 -9.26 3.45 -6.98
CA LYS A 61 -9.12 4.61 -6.09
C LYS A 61 -8.37 4.17 -4.83
N VAL A 62 -7.52 5.05 -4.28
CA VAL A 62 -6.76 4.73 -3.07
C VAL A 62 -7.09 5.69 -1.94
N ILE A 63 -7.36 5.14 -0.75
CA ILE A 63 -7.48 5.89 0.50
C ILE A 63 -6.28 5.54 1.35
N LYS A 64 -5.60 6.55 1.89
CA LYS A 64 -4.31 6.41 2.59
C LYS A 64 -4.46 6.72 4.08
N GLY A 65 -3.78 5.96 4.93
CA GLY A 65 -3.64 6.22 6.36
C GLY A 65 -2.21 5.94 6.82
N TYR A 66 -1.48 6.96 7.28
CA TYR A 66 -0.05 6.85 7.60
C TYR A 66 0.24 7.06 9.09
N ASP A 67 1.31 6.40 9.57
CA ASP A 67 1.79 6.46 10.96
C ASP A 67 0.72 6.05 11.99
N VAL A 68 0.01 4.96 11.69
CA VAL A 68 -1.08 4.40 12.50
C VAL A 68 -0.67 3.12 13.25
N GLY A 69 0.58 3.08 13.72
CA GLY A 69 1.17 1.93 14.37
C GLY A 69 0.52 1.55 15.70
N VAL A 70 0.82 0.35 16.18
CA VAL A 70 0.19 -0.25 17.37
C VAL A 70 0.44 0.58 18.64
N ALA A 71 1.62 1.21 18.78
CA ALA A 71 1.94 2.09 19.91
C ALA A 71 0.99 3.30 20.04
N GLY A 72 0.31 3.67 18.94
CA GLY A 72 -0.69 4.72 18.89
C GLY A 72 -1.97 4.23 18.22
N ILE A 73 -2.46 3.04 18.57
CA ILE A 73 -3.60 2.39 17.87
C ILE A 73 -4.86 3.26 17.77
N HIS A 74 -5.03 4.23 18.68
CA HIS A 74 -6.11 5.21 18.60
C HIS A 74 -6.09 6.01 17.28
N ARG A 75 -4.91 6.22 16.68
CA ARG A 75 -4.73 6.89 15.38
C ARG A 75 -5.24 6.06 14.20
N LEU A 76 -5.39 4.75 14.35
CA LEU A 76 -5.91 3.85 13.31
C LEU A 76 -7.41 4.03 13.09
N PHE A 77 -8.19 4.31 14.14
CA PHE A 77 -9.64 4.23 14.06
C PHE A 77 -10.26 5.24 13.08
N SER A 78 -9.77 6.48 13.04
CA SER A 78 -10.28 7.50 12.12
C SER A 78 -10.07 7.12 10.64
N PRO A 79 -8.84 6.84 10.15
CA PRO A 79 -8.64 6.45 8.77
C PRO A 79 -9.32 5.12 8.44
N LEU A 80 -9.36 4.17 9.36
CA LEU A 80 -10.03 2.89 9.14
C LEU A 80 -11.55 3.06 9.01
N SER A 81 -12.17 3.90 9.84
CA SER A 81 -13.61 4.22 9.74
C SER A 81 -13.94 4.86 8.40
N HIS A 82 -13.11 5.82 7.96
CA HIS A 82 -13.27 6.44 6.65
C HIS A 82 -13.12 5.44 5.50
N MET A 83 -12.19 4.48 5.59
CA MET A 83 -12.05 3.42 4.59
C MET A 83 -13.30 2.51 4.53
N VAL A 84 -13.85 2.14 5.68
CA VAL A 84 -15.07 1.33 5.77
C VAL A 84 -16.27 2.08 5.18
N GLU A 85 -16.45 3.35 5.55
CA GLU A 85 -17.52 4.22 5.01
C GLU A 85 -17.40 4.39 3.49
N ALA A 86 -16.18 4.50 2.97
CA ALA A 86 -15.92 4.60 1.54
C ALA A 86 -16.06 3.27 0.78
N GLY A 87 -16.34 2.16 1.47
CA GLY A 87 -16.54 0.85 0.85
C GLY A 87 -15.30 0.27 0.19
N VAL A 88 -14.12 0.37 0.84
CA VAL A 88 -12.90 -0.25 0.32
C VAL A 88 -13.08 -1.76 0.12
N SER A 89 -12.59 -2.28 -1.01
CA SER A 89 -12.71 -3.70 -1.37
C SER A 89 -11.60 -4.56 -0.79
N ALA A 90 -10.48 -3.96 -0.39
CA ALA A 90 -9.37 -4.59 0.32
C ALA A 90 -8.49 -3.51 0.98
N ILE A 91 -7.68 -3.90 1.96
CA ILE A 91 -6.74 -2.99 2.64
C ILE A 91 -5.34 -3.59 2.60
N VAL A 92 -4.37 -2.81 2.15
CA VAL A 92 -2.94 -3.12 2.21
C VAL A 92 -2.34 -2.46 3.44
N VAL A 93 -1.60 -3.20 4.25
CA VAL A 93 -0.96 -2.71 5.47
C VAL A 93 0.54 -2.95 5.37
N ALA A 94 1.32 -1.89 5.16
CA ALA A 94 2.77 -1.90 5.23
C ALA A 94 3.20 -1.79 6.70
N ALA A 95 3.91 -2.81 7.20
CA ALA A 95 4.36 -2.84 8.60
C ALA A 95 5.70 -3.57 8.76
N GLY A 96 6.60 -2.97 9.53
CA GLY A 96 7.87 -3.57 9.92
C GLY A 96 7.80 -4.50 11.15
N MET A 97 8.99 -4.89 11.63
CA MET A 97 9.40 -5.76 12.77
C MET A 97 8.35 -6.59 13.53
N ASP A 98 7.26 -6.03 14.02
CA ASP A 98 6.27 -6.76 14.81
C ASP A 98 5.14 -7.35 13.96
N GLY A 99 4.91 -6.85 12.73
CA GLY A 99 3.91 -7.38 11.80
C GLY A 99 2.47 -7.48 12.36
N ALA A 100 2.21 -6.87 13.52
CA ALA A 100 0.99 -7.07 14.29
C ALA A 100 -0.19 -6.27 13.73
N LEU A 101 0.08 -5.11 13.11
CA LEU A 101 -0.95 -4.21 12.62
C LEU A 101 -1.88 -4.86 11.56
N PRO A 102 -1.39 -5.61 10.55
CA PRO A 102 -2.27 -6.36 9.65
C PRO A 102 -3.27 -7.26 10.38
N SER A 103 -2.82 -7.97 11.42
CA SER A 103 -3.67 -8.85 12.22
C SER A 103 -4.72 -8.05 13.01
N VAL A 104 -4.33 -6.94 13.63
CA VAL A 104 -5.27 -6.06 14.34
C VAL A 104 -6.32 -5.50 13.37
N VAL A 105 -5.90 -4.96 12.23
CA VAL A 105 -6.82 -4.42 11.20
C VAL A 105 -7.80 -5.50 10.74
N SER A 106 -7.32 -6.73 10.51
CA SER A 106 -8.20 -7.84 10.10
C SER A 106 -9.27 -8.21 11.13
N GLY A 107 -9.05 -7.93 12.41
CA GLY A 107 -10.08 -8.13 13.44
C GLY A 107 -11.19 -7.07 13.37
N LEU A 108 -10.87 -5.88 12.87
CA LEU A 108 -11.72 -4.69 12.90
C LEU A 108 -12.56 -4.48 11.64
N VAL A 109 -12.25 -5.16 10.53
CA VAL A 109 -12.98 -5.02 9.26
C VAL A 109 -13.28 -6.37 8.62
N ASP A 110 -14.26 -6.39 7.72
CA ASP A 110 -14.74 -7.61 7.05
C ASP A 110 -14.30 -7.66 5.56
N VAL A 111 -13.17 -7.03 5.23
CA VAL A 111 -12.58 -7.01 3.88
C VAL A 111 -11.19 -7.68 3.89
N PRO A 112 -10.71 -8.20 2.75
CA PRO A 112 -9.38 -8.81 2.66
C PRO A 112 -8.28 -7.83 3.09
N ILE A 113 -7.41 -8.30 3.99
CA ILE A 113 -6.20 -7.58 4.41
C ILE A 113 -4.98 -8.19 3.74
N ILE A 114 -4.08 -7.37 3.22
CA ILE A 114 -2.79 -7.76 2.65
C ILE A 114 -1.68 -7.12 3.49
N GLY A 115 -1.00 -7.92 4.31
CA GLY A 115 0.18 -7.47 5.04
C GLY A 115 1.41 -7.42 4.13
N VAL A 116 2.08 -6.26 4.05
CA VAL A 116 3.35 -6.06 3.34
C VAL A 116 4.45 -5.84 4.37
N PRO A 117 5.37 -6.80 4.53
CA PRO A 117 6.47 -6.65 5.48
C PRO A 117 7.51 -5.68 4.93
N THR A 118 8.03 -4.81 5.81
CA THR A 118 9.03 -3.81 5.44
C THR A 118 10.38 -4.09 6.11
N SER A 119 11.49 -3.86 5.39
CA SER A 119 12.87 -4.17 5.84
C SER A 119 13.55 -3.06 6.63
N ILE A 120 12.77 -2.19 7.26
CA ILE A 120 13.23 -0.89 7.81
C ILE A 120 13.37 -0.93 9.33
N GLY A 121 13.09 -2.08 9.96
CA GLY A 121 13.42 -2.35 11.36
C GLY A 121 14.81 -2.94 11.52
N TYR A 122 15.52 -2.58 12.59
CA TYR A 122 16.72 -3.30 13.04
C TYR A 122 16.31 -4.72 13.50
N GLY A 123 16.38 -5.69 12.59
CA GLY A 123 15.97 -7.08 12.84
C GLY A 123 16.12 -7.94 11.58
N PHE A 124 15.51 -9.13 11.57
CA PHE A 124 15.59 -10.20 10.54
C PHE A 124 15.21 -9.80 9.07
N GLY A 125 15.07 -8.49 8.78
CA GLY A 125 14.97 -7.93 7.43
C GLY A 125 16.26 -7.27 6.91
N LYS A 126 17.35 -7.22 7.69
CA LYS A 126 18.67 -6.80 7.19
C LYS A 126 19.08 -7.72 6.03
N ASP A 127 19.53 -7.12 4.94
CA ASP A 127 20.00 -7.76 3.70
C ASP A 127 18.95 -8.27 2.72
N GLY A 128 17.66 -7.93 2.88
CA GLY A 128 16.65 -8.20 1.85
C GLY A 128 16.29 -9.68 1.67
N ILE A 129 16.89 -10.58 2.46
CA ILE A 129 16.63 -12.03 2.42
C ILE A 129 15.19 -12.34 2.91
N GLY A 130 14.62 -11.48 3.76
CA GLY A 130 13.19 -11.53 4.15
C GLY A 130 12.26 -10.64 3.32
N ALA A 131 12.79 -9.71 2.51
CA ALA A 131 11.99 -8.77 1.72
C ALA A 131 11.38 -9.42 0.47
N GLY A 132 12.03 -10.47 -0.05
CA GLY A 132 11.55 -11.25 -1.18
C GLY A 132 10.63 -12.43 -0.81
N VAL A 133 10.40 -12.70 0.49
CA VAL A 133 9.71 -13.92 0.94
C VAL A 133 8.77 -13.63 2.11
N PHE A 134 7.78 -12.76 1.90
CA PHE A 134 6.51 -12.91 2.61
C PHE A 134 5.40 -12.50 1.65
N ALA A 135 4.88 -13.53 0.99
CA ALA A 135 3.62 -13.52 0.30
C ALA A 135 2.54 -12.89 1.19
N ALA A 136 1.67 -12.11 0.55
CA ALA A 136 0.44 -11.56 1.09
C ALA A 136 -0.15 -12.43 2.21
N MET A 137 -0.08 -11.97 3.44
CA MET A 137 -0.91 -12.53 4.50
C MET A 137 -2.33 -12.09 4.23
N ILE A 138 -3.07 -12.87 3.42
CA ILE A 138 -4.50 -12.67 3.18
C ILE A 138 -5.23 -13.18 4.41
N VAL A 139 -5.57 -12.27 5.32
CA VAL A 139 -6.50 -12.60 6.41
C VAL A 139 -7.91 -12.44 5.86
N LYS A 140 -8.55 -13.56 5.54
CA LYS A 140 -9.98 -13.58 5.19
C LYS A 140 -10.79 -13.83 6.46
N LYS A 141 -11.45 -12.80 6.98
CA LYS A 141 -12.48 -12.96 8.00
C LYS A 141 -13.72 -13.58 7.33
N ARG A 142 -14.30 -14.59 7.99
CA ARG A 142 -15.50 -15.30 7.53
C ARG A 142 -16.74 -14.44 7.74
#